data_AF-A0A1Y0H7J6-F1
#
_entry.id   AF-A0A1Y0H7J6-F1
#
_cell.length_a   1.000
_cell.length_b   1.000
_cell.length_c   1.000
_cell.angle_alpha   90.00
_cell.angle_beta   90.00
_cell.angle_gamma   90.00
#
_symmetry.space_group_name_H-M   'P 1'
#
loop_
_entity.id
_entity.type
_entity.pdbx_description
1 polymer ?
#
loop_
_entity_poly.entity_id
_entity_poly.type
_entity_poly.pdbx_seq_one_letter_code
_entity_poly.pdbx_strand_id
1 'polypeptide(L)'
;MAAEVHPGDWWLFLDADVELKPYAAGYLNFLIERQGVRWPVITGFLTTAPGRGLEFWATNWVWEILLATNPFGLVSRTRLGHNRFTNGQIQLWKSSTYLEVNPHESVRGEVLDDVAIGRLLARQRVPVLVADLTAVGTVRMYDTFRQGLDGMSKNGYAIAGRATPLLVLFFVAWALSGFGLATQWRIWGYFAAAFPAAIALGIVKRGMVYALLYPIDLLVGAFTLLRSQIWYRRRSITWKGRTYSG
;
A
#
# COMPACT_ATOMS: atom_id res chain seq x y z
N MET A 1 16.78 11.99 -5.55
CA MET A 1 16.59 11.95 -7.01
C MET A 1 16.30 13.38 -7.41
N ALA A 2 17.17 14.02 -8.18
CA ALA A 2 16.92 15.38 -8.64
C ALA A 2 15.82 15.31 -9.70
N ALA A 3 14.68 15.95 -9.45
CA ALA A 3 13.76 16.27 -10.54
C ALA A 3 14.47 17.35 -11.35
N GLU A 4 15.02 17.00 -12.51
CA GLU A 4 15.43 17.99 -13.49
C GLU A 4 14.20 18.82 -13.85
N VAL A 5 14.33 20.14 -13.87
CA VAL A 5 13.19 21.03 -14.17
C VAL A 5 12.79 20.80 -15.62
N HIS A 6 11.69 20.06 -15.81
CA HIS A 6 11.13 19.81 -17.13
C HIS A 6 10.02 20.83 -17.43
N PRO A 7 9.91 21.33 -18.68
CA PRO A 7 8.99 22.41 -19.07
C PRO A 7 7.50 22.01 -19.13
N GLY A 8 7.05 21.04 -18.34
CA GLY A 8 5.66 20.58 -18.26
C GLY A 8 4.90 21.16 -17.07
N ASP A 9 3.59 21.40 -17.24
CA ASP A 9 2.67 21.78 -16.16
C ASP A 9 2.45 20.64 -15.14
N TRP A 10 2.69 19.41 -15.58
CA TRP A 10 2.56 18.20 -14.78
C TRP A 10 3.77 17.29 -14.96
N TRP A 11 4.23 16.70 -13.85
CA TRP A 11 5.35 15.76 -13.80
C TRP A 11 4.86 14.39 -13.35
N LEU A 12 5.28 13.37 -14.07
CA LEU A 12 4.98 11.98 -13.79
C LEU A 12 6.23 11.29 -13.23
N PHE A 13 6.11 10.78 -12.01
CA PHE A 13 7.11 9.96 -11.35
C PHE A 13 6.65 8.51 -11.39
N LEU A 14 7.54 7.62 -11.80
CA LEU A 14 7.30 6.19 -11.92
C LEU A 14 8.47 5.43 -11.32
N ASP A 15 8.17 4.34 -10.61
CA ASP A 15 9.19 3.37 -10.27
C ASP A 15 9.70 2.65 -11.53
N ALA A 16 10.96 2.21 -11.49
CA ALA A 16 11.63 1.60 -12.63
C ALA A 16 11.03 0.23 -13.05
N ASP A 17 10.23 -0.39 -12.18
CA ASP A 17 9.56 -1.67 -12.41
C ASP A 17 8.10 -1.50 -12.88
N VAL A 18 7.68 -0.28 -13.18
CA VAL A 18 6.37 0.02 -13.76
C VAL A 18 6.41 -0.10 -15.28
N GLU A 19 5.56 -0.98 -15.79
CA GLU A 19 5.28 -1.13 -17.22
C GLU A 19 3.97 -0.39 -17.56
N LEU A 20 4.08 0.72 -18.27
CA LEU A 20 2.91 1.47 -18.73
C LEU A 20 2.17 0.72 -19.85
N LYS A 21 0.83 0.78 -19.81
CA LYS A 21 -0.01 0.26 -20.90
C LYS A 21 -0.03 1.24 -22.08
N PRO A 22 -0.31 0.79 -23.32
CA PRO A 22 -0.29 1.66 -24.50
C PRO A 22 -1.16 2.91 -24.40
N TYR A 23 -2.26 2.85 -23.64
CA TYR A 23 -3.21 3.94 -23.45
C TYR A 23 -2.98 4.76 -22.16
N ALA A 24 -1.87 4.53 -21.45
CA ALA A 24 -1.56 5.18 -20.17
C ALA A 24 -1.57 6.71 -20.28
N ALA A 25 -0.88 7.27 -21.28
CA ALA A 25 -0.76 8.72 -21.45
C ALA A 25 -2.12 9.39 -21.66
N GLY A 26 -2.98 8.82 -22.52
CA GLY A 26 -4.32 9.34 -22.76
C GLY A 26 -5.20 9.30 -21.51
N TYR A 27 -5.11 8.21 -20.73
CA TYR A 27 -5.85 8.08 -19.48
C TYR A 27 -5.38 9.08 -18.41
N LEU A 28 -4.05 9.27 -18.28
CA LEU A 28 -3.49 10.24 -17.34
C LEU A 28 -3.87 11.67 -17.73
N ASN A 29 -3.83 12.02 -19.02
CA ASN A 29 -4.30 13.33 -19.49
C ASN A 29 -5.78 13.56 -19.17
N PHE A 30 -6.63 12.58 -19.45
CA PHE A 30 -8.05 12.64 -19.08
C PHE A 30 -8.25 12.85 -17.56
N LEU A 31 -7.45 12.17 -16.73
CA LEU A 31 -7.49 12.37 -15.28
C LEU A 31 -7.06 13.79 -14.88
N ILE A 32 -5.99 14.32 -15.46
CA ILE A 32 -5.53 15.69 -15.21
C ILE A 32 -6.63 16.69 -15.56
N GLU A 33 -7.22 16.57 -16.75
CA GLU A 33 -8.27 17.48 -17.21
C GLU A 33 -9.50 17.45 -16.29
N ARG A 34 -9.89 16.26 -15.81
CA ARG A 34 -11.09 16.07 -14.98
C ARG A 34 -10.88 16.41 -13.50
N GLN A 35 -9.69 16.16 -12.97
CA GLN A 35 -9.43 16.15 -11.53
C GLN A 35 -8.32 17.11 -11.10
N GLY A 36 -7.41 17.48 -12.00
CA GLY A 36 -6.18 18.22 -11.69
C GLY A 36 -6.40 19.65 -11.17
N VAL A 37 -7.57 20.25 -11.43
CA VAL A 37 -7.95 21.54 -10.83
C VAL A 37 -8.13 21.43 -9.31
N ARG A 38 -8.71 20.32 -8.85
CA ARG A 38 -9.02 20.09 -7.42
C ARG A 38 -7.89 19.35 -6.70
N TRP A 39 -7.14 18.53 -7.43
CA TRP A 39 -6.18 17.60 -6.87
C TRP A 39 -4.82 17.82 -7.55
N PRO A 40 -3.94 18.66 -6.98
CA PRO A 40 -2.63 18.95 -7.57
C PRO A 40 -1.65 17.76 -7.48
N VAL A 41 -2.00 16.73 -6.71
CA VAL A 41 -1.25 15.47 -6.60
C VAL A 41 -2.21 14.32 -6.82
N ILE A 42 -1.89 13.46 -7.79
CA ILE A 42 -2.65 12.24 -8.11
C ILE A 42 -1.70 11.05 -7.97
N THR A 43 -2.11 10.04 -7.23
CA THR A 43 -1.39 8.79 -7.05
C THR A 43 -2.41 7.66 -7.02
N GLY A 44 -1.98 6.41 -7.01
CA GLY A 44 -2.94 5.32 -7.04
C GLY A 44 -2.31 3.95 -7.14
N PHE A 45 -3.16 2.96 -7.37
CA PHE A 45 -2.74 1.57 -7.47
C PHE A 45 -2.74 1.14 -8.93
N LEU A 46 -1.60 0.59 -9.37
CA LEU A 46 -1.45 -0.02 -10.68
C LEU A 46 -1.94 -1.47 -10.66
N THR A 47 -2.07 -2.09 -11.84
CA THR A 47 -2.31 -3.55 -11.90
C THR A 47 -1.10 -4.26 -11.29
N THR A 48 -1.30 -5.11 -10.29
CA THR A 48 -0.22 -6.00 -9.86
C THR A 48 -0.12 -7.15 -10.85
N ALA A 49 1.05 -7.32 -11.49
CA ALA A 49 1.29 -8.45 -12.38
C ALA A 49 1.07 -9.77 -11.62
N PRO A 50 0.49 -10.81 -12.25
CA PRO A 50 0.46 -12.12 -11.64
C PRO A 50 1.88 -12.57 -11.35
N GLY A 51 2.06 -13.05 -10.13
CA GLY A 51 3.32 -13.59 -9.67
C GLY A 51 3.74 -14.87 -10.40
N ARG A 52 5.01 -15.24 -10.26
CA ARG A 52 5.59 -16.49 -10.75
C ARG A 52 5.49 -17.65 -9.75
N GLY A 53 5.01 -17.40 -8.52
CA GLY A 53 4.88 -18.42 -7.48
C GLY A 53 3.97 -17.99 -6.33
N LEU A 54 4.51 -18.06 -5.11
CA LEU A 54 3.77 -17.83 -3.86
C LEU A 54 3.92 -16.41 -3.30
N GLU A 55 4.53 -15.48 -4.04
CA GLU A 55 4.79 -14.10 -3.59
C GLU A 55 3.52 -13.33 -3.22
N PHE A 56 2.39 -13.67 -3.82
CA PHE A 56 1.12 -13.01 -3.53
C PHE A 56 0.69 -13.21 -2.07
N TRP A 57 1.05 -14.33 -1.44
CA TRP A 57 0.81 -14.57 -0.01
C TRP A 57 1.58 -13.59 0.89
N ALA A 58 2.68 -13.03 0.39
CA ALA A 58 3.45 -12.05 1.13
C ALA A 58 2.86 -10.64 1.00
N THR A 59 2.01 -10.36 0.02
CA THR A 59 1.55 -9.00 -0.31
C THR A 59 0.05 -8.78 -0.21
N ASN A 60 -0.78 -9.81 -0.35
CA ASN A 60 -2.22 -9.64 -0.47
C ASN A 60 -2.87 -9.11 0.82
N TRP A 61 -2.40 -9.55 1.99
CA TRP A 61 -2.86 -9.09 3.31
C TRP A 61 -2.70 -7.57 3.55
N VAL A 62 -2.05 -6.85 2.63
CA VAL A 62 -1.93 -5.37 2.67
C VAL A 62 -3.27 -4.69 2.51
N TRP A 63 -4.17 -5.24 1.70
CA TRP A 63 -5.49 -4.64 1.47
C TRP A 63 -6.30 -4.58 2.76
N GLU A 64 -6.10 -5.53 3.66
CA GLU A 64 -6.73 -5.66 4.96
C GLU A 64 -6.19 -4.61 5.91
N ILE A 65 -4.87 -4.40 5.92
CA ILE A 65 -4.28 -3.28 6.67
C ILE A 65 -4.81 -1.97 6.13
N LEU A 66 -4.80 -1.76 4.82
CA LEU A 66 -5.29 -0.53 4.22
C LEU A 66 -6.77 -0.29 4.57
N LEU A 67 -7.63 -1.31 4.50
CA LEU A 67 -9.03 -1.19 4.89
C LEU A 67 -9.20 -0.93 6.41
N ALA A 68 -8.43 -1.61 7.26
CA ALA A 68 -8.49 -1.46 8.71
C ALA A 68 -7.96 -0.12 9.20
N THR A 69 -6.94 0.43 8.53
CA THR A 69 -6.23 1.67 8.91
C THR A 69 -6.75 2.90 8.16
N ASN A 70 -7.30 2.70 6.96
CA ASN A 70 -7.72 3.75 6.05
C ASN A 70 -9.00 3.33 5.32
N PRO A 71 -10.17 3.40 5.99
CA PRO A 71 -11.45 3.22 5.32
C PRO A 71 -11.62 4.34 4.27
N PHE A 72 -11.24 4.06 3.02
CA PHE A 72 -11.07 5.05 1.95
C PHE A 72 -12.29 5.96 1.76
N GLY A 73 -13.51 5.43 1.91
CA GLY A 73 -14.74 6.21 1.85
C GLY A 73 -14.93 7.19 3.01
N LEU A 74 -14.43 6.85 4.21
CA LEU A 74 -14.47 7.73 5.37
C LEU A 74 -13.34 8.77 5.27
N VAL A 75 -12.11 8.36 4.95
CA VAL A 75 -10.97 9.27 4.84
C VAL A 75 -11.15 10.30 3.73
N SER A 76 -11.71 9.91 2.59
CA SER A 76 -12.04 10.84 1.50
C SER A 76 -13.12 11.85 1.88
N ARG A 77 -14.11 11.47 2.70
CA ARG A 77 -15.22 12.34 3.12
C ARG A 77 -14.88 13.23 4.31
N THR A 78 -14.25 12.67 5.35
CA THR A 78 -14.01 13.38 6.62
C THR A 78 -12.66 14.08 6.64
N ARG A 79 -11.74 13.72 5.73
CA ARG A 79 -10.32 14.12 5.76
C ARG A 79 -9.59 13.68 7.03
N LEU A 80 -10.24 12.91 7.90
CA LEU A 80 -9.73 12.32 9.13
C LEU A 80 -9.28 10.90 8.82
N GLY A 81 -7.98 10.67 8.77
CA GLY A 81 -7.36 9.38 8.49
C GLY A 81 -5.88 9.43 8.82
N HIS A 82 -5.37 8.40 9.49
CA HIS A 82 -4.06 8.46 10.11
C HIS A 82 -2.89 8.25 9.13
N ASN A 83 -3.17 7.83 7.90
CA ASN A 83 -2.17 7.62 6.85
C ASN A 83 -2.70 8.16 5.51
N ARG A 84 -2.50 9.46 5.27
CA ARG A 84 -2.40 9.94 3.88
C ARG A 84 -1.04 9.45 3.39
N PHE A 85 -1.03 8.57 2.41
CA PHE A 85 0.18 8.07 1.75
C PHE A 85 0.10 8.48 0.28
N THR A 86 1.25 8.64 -0.37
CA THR A 86 1.33 8.49 -1.82
C THR A 86 1.79 7.07 -2.11
N ASN A 87 1.42 6.51 -3.27
CA ASN A 87 2.04 5.28 -3.74
C ASN A 87 3.27 5.66 -4.54
N GLY A 88 4.46 5.27 -4.08
CA GLY A 88 5.73 5.55 -4.74
C GLY A 88 5.79 5.11 -6.21
N GLN A 89 5.08 4.02 -6.55
CA GLN A 89 5.07 3.43 -7.88
C GLN A 89 4.59 4.37 -8.98
N ILE A 90 3.64 5.24 -8.66
CA ILE A 90 3.10 6.21 -9.60
C ILE A 90 2.61 7.46 -8.87
N GLN A 91 3.20 8.59 -9.21
CA GLN A 91 2.78 9.89 -8.69
C GLN A 91 2.79 10.91 -9.82
N LEU A 92 1.70 11.65 -9.93
CA LEU A 92 1.50 12.69 -10.90
C LEU A 92 1.30 14.01 -10.14
N TRP A 93 2.15 14.98 -10.43
CA TRP A 93 2.23 16.23 -9.68
C TRP A 93 2.08 17.42 -10.60
N LYS A 94 1.27 18.40 -10.19
CA LYS A 94 1.35 19.73 -10.79
C LYS A 94 2.73 20.30 -10.48
N SER A 95 3.48 20.71 -11.50
CA SER A 95 4.89 21.10 -11.37
C SER A 95 5.07 22.25 -10.38
N SER A 96 4.17 23.24 -10.40
CA SER A 96 4.14 24.34 -9.42
C SER A 96 4.02 23.85 -7.97
N THR A 97 3.12 22.89 -7.71
CA THR A 97 2.93 22.32 -6.37
C THR A 97 4.12 21.48 -5.95
N TYR A 98 4.71 20.70 -6.86
CA TYR A 98 5.90 19.92 -6.55
C TYR A 98 7.08 20.82 -6.17
N LEU A 99 7.32 21.90 -6.92
CA LEU A 99 8.39 22.85 -6.65
C LEU A 99 8.20 23.60 -5.32
N GLU A 100 6.96 23.97 -4.99
CA GLU A 100 6.62 24.64 -3.73
C GLU A 100 6.83 23.72 -2.52
N VAL A 101 6.35 22.47 -2.61
CA VAL A 101 6.43 21.50 -1.52
C VAL A 101 7.84 20.92 -1.37
N ASN A 102 8.53 20.75 -2.50
CA ASN A 102 9.80 20.03 -2.63
C ASN A 102 9.82 18.71 -1.83
N PRO A 103 8.91 17.77 -2.15
CA PRO A 103 8.57 16.65 -1.27
C PRO A 103 9.74 15.69 -1.04
N HIS A 104 10.47 15.33 -2.10
CA HIS A 104 11.56 14.35 -2.01
C HIS A 104 12.78 14.85 -1.23
N GLU A 105 13.09 16.15 -1.25
CA GLU A 105 14.13 16.70 -0.39
C GLU A 105 13.63 16.80 1.07
N SER A 106 12.37 17.19 1.26
CA SER A 106 11.77 17.37 2.59
C SER A 106 11.67 16.09 3.42
N VAL A 107 11.60 14.92 2.78
CA VAL A 107 11.53 13.61 3.46
C VAL A 107 12.82 12.80 3.32
N ARG A 108 13.90 13.43 2.87
CA ARG A 108 15.15 12.73 2.58
C ARG A 108 15.67 12.00 3.82
N GLY A 109 15.93 10.70 3.67
CA GLY A 109 16.42 9.85 4.75
C GLY A 109 15.33 9.10 5.50
N GLU A 110 14.05 9.35 5.19
CA GLU A 110 12.95 8.52 5.65
C GLU A 110 13.03 7.09 5.08
N VAL A 111 12.52 6.13 5.84
CA VAL A 111 12.54 4.71 5.41
C VAL A 111 11.52 4.45 4.30
N LEU A 112 10.39 5.16 4.38
CA LEU A 112 9.26 5.14 3.44
C LEU A 112 8.96 6.57 3.00
N ASP A 113 9.67 7.02 1.96
CA ASP A 113 9.52 8.37 1.41
C ASP A 113 8.07 8.66 1.00
N ASP A 114 7.36 7.68 0.45
CA ASP A 114 5.99 7.79 -0.04
C ASP A 114 4.94 8.01 1.08
N VAL A 115 5.07 7.27 2.18
CA VAL A 115 4.28 7.48 3.40
C VAL A 115 4.64 8.83 4.05
N ALA A 116 5.93 9.17 4.10
CA ALA A 116 6.39 10.45 4.65
C ALA A 116 5.87 11.64 3.85
N ILE A 117 5.90 11.56 2.52
CA ILE A 117 5.36 12.58 1.60
C ILE A 117 3.85 12.72 1.82
N GLY A 118 3.10 11.62 1.90
CA GLY A 118 1.68 11.71 2.17
C GLY A 118 1.37 12.40 3.51
N ARG A 119 2.17 12.13 4.57
CA ARG A 119 2.06 12.83 5.86
C ARG A 119 2.44 14.31 5.77
N LEU A 120 3.47 14.66 5.00
CA LEU A 120 3.87 16.04 4.73
C LEU A 120 2.74 16.81 4.05
N LEU A 121 2.19 16.26 2.98
CA LEU A 121 1.06 16.84 2.24
C LEU A 121 -0.18 16.99 3.14
N ALA A 122 -0.41 16.02 4.03
CA ALA A 122 -1.49 16.12 5.02
C ALA A 122 -1.32 17.33 5.94
N ARG A 123 -0.11 17.53 6.48
CA ARG A 123 0.23 18.65 7.38
C ARG A 123 0.12 19.99 6.67
N GLN A 124 0.58 20.06 5.42
CA GLN A 124 0.51 21.26 4.57
C GLN A 124 -0.89 21.47 3.95
N ARG A 125 -1.84 20.57 4.21
CA ARG A 125 -3.20 20.58 3.67
C ARG A 125 -3.26 20.57 2.13
N VAL A 126 -2.23 20.04 1.48
CA VAL A 126 -2.22 19.83 0.03
C VAL A 126 -3.18 18.67 -0.30
N PRO A 127 -4.18 18.89 -1.17
CA PRO A 127 -5.10 17.82 -1.56
C PRO A 127 -4.40 16.75 -2.40
N VAL A 128 -4.67 15.48 -2.07
CA VAL A 128 -4.14 14.32 -2.81
C VAL A 128 -5.32 13.45 -3.23
N LEU A 129 -5.35 13.07 -4.51
CA LEU A 129 -6.28 12.07 -5.04
C LEU A 129 -5.58 10.71 -5.08
N VAL A 130 -6.17 9.71 -4.42
CA VAL A 130 -5.82 8.29 -4.59
C VAL A 130 -6.81 7.69 -5.59
N ALA A 131 -6.37 7.45 -6.81
CA ALA A 131 -7.17 6.95 -7.92
C ALA A 131 -6.95 5.45 -8.16
N ASP A 132 -7.92 4.80 -8.80
CA ASP A 132 -7.70 3.51 -9.43
C ASP A 132 -6.92 3.74 -10.74
N LEU A 133 -5.66 3.31 -10.77
CA LEU A 133 -4.77 3.44 -11.91
C LEU A 133 -4.45 2.07 -12.53
N THR A 134 -5.30 1.07 -12.30
CA THR A 134 -5.12 -0.28 -12.87
C THR A 134 -5.13 -0.24 -14.40
N ALA A 135 -5.84 0.72 -15.01
CA ALA A 135 -5.81 0.98 -16.44
C ALA A 135 -4.49 1.62 -16.93
N VAL A 136 -3.69 2.23 -16.07
CA VAL A 136 -2.48 2.98 -16.49
C VAL A 136 -1.30 2.07 -16.72
N GLY A 137 -1.08 1.11 -15.83
CA GLY A 137 0.15 0.32 -15.86
C GLY A 137 0.05 -0.96 -15.07
N THR A 138 1.12 -1.73 -15.18
CA THR A 138 1.33 -2.95 -14.44
C THR A 138 2.63 -2.82 -13.66
N VAL A 139 2.66 -3.33 -12.45
CA VAL A 139 3.87 -3.37 -11.62
C VAL A 139 4.07 -4.80 -11.12
N ARG A 140 5.33 -5.25 -11.13
CA ARG A 140 5.74 -6.47 -10.44
C ARG A 140 6.57 -6.09 -9.23
N MET A 141 5.94 -6.04 -8.05
CA MET A 141 6.65 -5.64 -6.83
C MET A 141 7.76 -6.61 -6.43
N TYR A 142 7.52 -7.91 -6.56
CA TYR A 142 8.44 -8.96 -6.11
C TYR A 142 8.38 -10.18 -7.03
N ASP A 143 9.51 -10.87 -7.21
CA ASP A 143 9.60 -12.10 -8.01
C ASP A 143 9.47 -13.38 -7.16
N THR A 144 9.62 -13.27 -5.83
CA THR A 144 9.59 -14.43 -4.92
C THR A 144 8.90 -14.10 -3.60
N PHE A 145 8.41 -15.14 -2.92
CA PHE A 145 7.84 -15.02 -1.57
C PHE A 145 8.79 -14.36 -0.58
N ARG A 146 10.07 -14.72 -0.60
CA ARG A 146 11.07 -14.13 0.30
C ARG A 146 11.26 -12.64 0.05
N GLN A 147 11.35 -12.22 -1.22
CA GLN A 147 11.45 -10.80 -1.55
C GLN A 147 10.20 -10.04 -1.09
N GLY A 148 9.01 -10.60 -1.29
CA GLY A 148 7.76 -9.98 -0.82
C GLY A 148 7.71 -9.89 0.69
N LEU A 149 8.06 -10.96 1.39
CA LEU A 149 8.10 -10.99 2.84
C LEU A 149 9.10 -9.96 3.39
N ASP A 150 10.29 -9.87 2.81
CA ASP A 150 11.33 -8.90 3.18
C ASP A 150 10.87 -7.46 2.94
N GLY A 151 10.31 -7.17 1.77
CA GLY A 151 9.84 -5.84 1.41
C GLY A 151 8.63 -5.40 2.24
N MET A 152 7.70 -6.32 2.51
CA MET A 152 6.56 -6.03 3.38
C MET A 152 6.97 -5.93 4.86
N SER A 153 7.99 -6.68 5.30
CA SER A 153 8.57 -6.52 6.63
C SER A 153 9.27 -5.17 6.80
N LYS A 154 9.85 -4.60 5.73
CA LYS A 154 10.37 -3.23 5.77
C LYS A 154 9.23 -2.23 6.05
N ASN A 155 8.09 -2.41 5.39
CA ASN A 155 7.03 -1.40 5.39
C ASN A 155 6.06 -1.52 6.58
N GLY A 156 5.86 -2.74 7.09
CA GLY A 156 4.78 -3.07 8.04
C GLY A 156 4.69 -2.14 9.25
N TYR A 157 5.77 -1.97 10.01
CA TYR A 157 5.80 -1.14 11.21
C TYR A 157 5.72 0.35 10.88
N ALA A 158 6.26 0.81 9.76
CA ALA A 158 6.15 2.22 9.37
C ALA A 158 4.70 2.63 9.00
N ILE A 159 3.91 1.66 8.51
CA ILE A 159 2.47 1.81 8.22
C ILE A 159 1.63 1.65 9.50
N ALA A 160 1.86 0.59 10.27
CA ALA A 160 1.06 0.21 11.44
C ALA A 160 1.44 0.96 12.73
N GLY A 161 2.70 1.38 12.85
CA GLY A 161 3.24 2.06 14.03
C GLY A 161 2.97 1.31 15.33
N ARG A 162 2.50 2.04 16.34
CA ARG A 162 2.18 1.49 17.66
C ARG A 162 1.01 0.50 17.66
N ALA A 163 0.20 0.48 16.60
CA ALA A 163 -0.90 -0.47 16.46
C ALA A 163 -0.42 -1.87 16.01
N THR A 164 0.87 -2.04 15.68
CA THR A 164 1.42 -3.32 15.19
C THR A 164 1.04 -4.53 16.07
N PRO A 165 1.19 -4.51 17.41
CA PRO A 165 0.79 -5.65 18.24
C PRO A 165 -0.71 -5.97 18.17
N LEU A 166 -1.55 -4.93 18.11
CA LEU A 166 -3.00 -5.10 18.01
C LEU A 166 -3.40 -5.69 16.66
N LEU A 167 -2.78 -5.26 15.56
CA LEU A 167 -3.01 -5.81 14.24
C LEU A 167 -2.54 -7.27 14.13
N VAL A 168 -1.41 -7.62 14.76
CA VAL A 168 -0.96 -9.02 14.85
C VAL A 168 -1.99 -9.87 15.59
N LEU A 169 -2.46 -9.43 16.75
CA LEU A 169 -3.48 -10.15 17.51
C LEU A 169 -4.78 -10.28 16.71
N PHE A 170 -5.19 -9.21 16.03
CA PHE A 170 -6.36 -9.23 15.16
C PHE A 170 -6.22 -10.25 14.04
N PHE A 171 -5.10 -10.27 13.31
CA PHE A 171 -4.86 -11.23 12.23
C PHE A 171 -4.82 -12.68 12.73
N VAL A 172 -4.17 -12.94 13.87
CA VAL A 172 -4.12 -14.28 14.46
C VAL A 172 -5.51 -14.73 14.91
N ALA A 173 -6.24 -13.91 15.67
CA ALA A 173 -7.59 -14.24 16.13
C ALA A 173 -8.54 -14.50 14.96
N TRP A 174 -8.40 -13.70 13.90
CA TRP A 174 -9.22 -13.83 12.71
C TRP A 174 -8.87 -15.09 11.90
N ALA A 175 -7.58 -15.43 11.75
CA ALA A 175 -7.14 -16.67 11.14
C ALA A 175 -7.64 -17.91 11.90
N LEU A 176 -7.53 -17.92 13.24
CA LEU A 176 -8.02 -19.02 14.08
C LEU A 176 -9.53 -19.21 13.97
N SER A 177 -10.27 -18.11 13.82
CA SER A 177 -11.72 -18.15 13.56
C SER A 177 -12.02 -18.77 12.21
N GLY A 178 -11.25 -18.43 11.17
CA GLY A 178 -11.35 -19.04 9.84
C GLY A 178 -11.08 -20.55 9.81
N PHE A 179 -10.19 -21.04 10.67
CA PHE A 179 -9.95 -22.49 10.86
C PHE A 179 -11.04 -23.19 11.71
N GLY A 180 -12.04 -22.46 12.21
CA GLY A 180 -13.08 -23.02 13.08
C GLY A 180 -12.61 -23.34 14.50
N LEU A 181 -11.42 -22.88 14.90
CA LEU A 181 -10.84 -23.15 16.22
C LEU A 181 -11.39 -22.21 17.31
N ALA A 182 -12.06 -21.13 16.93
CA ALA A 182 -12.83 -20.26 17.83
C ALA A 182 -14.25 -20.82 18.05
N THR A 183 -14.35 -22.02 18.61
CA THR A 183 -15.56 -22.86 18.63
C THR A 183 -16.72 -22.33 19.47
N GLN A 184 -16.46 -21.42 20.41
CA GLN A 184 -17.48 -20.88 21.31
C GLN A 184 -18.45 -19.89 20.64
N TRP A 185 -18.06 -19.25 19.52
CA TRP A 185 -18.82 -18.17 18.88
C TRP A 185 -19.12 -18.51 17.41
N ARG A 186 -19.78 -19.66 17.17
CA ARG A 186 -19.94 -20.27 15.83
C ARG A 186 -20.45 -19.31 14.76
N ILE A 187 -21.45 -18.48 15.06
CA ILE A 187 -22.01 -17.53 14.09
C ILE A 187 -21.02 -16.41 13.72
N TRP A 188 -20.29 -15.89 14.70
CA TRP A 188 -19.22 -14.91 14.47
C TRP A 188 -18.02 -15.55 13.76
N GLY A 189 -17.75 -16.84 14.00
CA GLY A 189 -16.77 -17.63 13.25
C GLY A 189 -17.12 -17.74 11.77
N TYR A 190 -18.41 -17.93 11.43
CA TYR A 190 -18.86 -17.94 10.03
C TYR A 190 -18.75 -16.57 9.37
N PHE A 191 -19.15 -15.48 10.04
CA PHE A 191 -18.96 -14.12 9.52
C PHE A 191 -17.47 -13.78 9.38
N ALA A 192 -16.66 -14.19 10.35
CA ALA A 192 -15.21 -14.06 10.33
C ALA A 192 -14.57 -14.89 9.21
N ALA A 193 -15.13 -16.02 8.78
CA ALA A 193 -14.62 -16.79 7.65
C ALA A 193 -15.14 -16.27 6.29
N ALA A 194 -16.39 -15.78 6.25
CA ALA A 194 -17.05 -15.33 5.02
C ALA A 194 -16.59 -13.94 4.55
N PHE A 195 -16.35 -13.00 5.47
CA PHE A 195 -15.86 -11.66 5.14
C PHE A 195 -14.50 -11.67 4.41
N PRO A 196 -13.48 -12.41 4.87
CA PRO A 196 -12.21 -12.49 4.15
C PRO A 196 -12.30 -13.28 2.84
N ALA A 197 -13.13 -14.33 2.76
CA ALA A 197 -13.38 -15.00 1.50
C ALA A 197 -14.02 -14.04 0.47
N ALA A 198 -14.91 -13.15 0.91
CA ALA A 198 -15.49 -12.10 0.07
C ALA A 198 -14.46 -11.04 -0.36
N ILE A 199 -13.53 -10.64 0.53
CA ILE A 199 -12.42 -9.75 0.18
C ILE A 199 -11.49 -10.43 -0.85
N ALA A 200 -11.13 -11.69 -0.61
CA ALA A 200 -10.28 -12.50 -1.47
C ALA A 200 -10.87 -12.68 -2.88
N LEU A 201 -12.17 -12.96 -2.97
CA LEU A 201 -12.89 -13.16 -4.22
C LEU A 201 -13.21 -11.84 -4.95
N GLY A 202 -13.58 -10.79 -4.20
CA GLY A 202 -14.06 -9.53 -4.76
C GLY A 202 -12.96 -8.51 -5.03
N ILE A 203 -12.08 -8.28 -4.05
CA ILE A 203 -11.05 -7.22 -4.08
C ILE A 203 -9.74 -7.79 -4.63
N VAL A 204 -9.26 -8.90 -4.05
CA VAL A 204 -8.02 -9.55 -4.51
C VAL A 204 -8.24 -10.35 -5.80
N LYS A 205 -9.51 -10.64 -6.14
CA LYS A 205 -9.94 -11.36 -7.35
C LYS A 205 -9.21 -12.70 -7.54
N ARG A 206 -8.99 -13.43 -6.44
CA ARG A 206 -8.36 -14.76 -6.45
C ARG A 206 -9.42 -15.86 -6.45
N GLY A 207 -9.08 -17.02 -7.00
CA GLY A 207 -10.01 -18.16 -7.10
C GLY A 207 -10.38 -18.78 -5.75
N MET A 208 -11.38 -19.66 -5.76
CA MET A 208 -11.95 -20.30 -4.56
C MET A 208 -10.90 -20.97 -3.66
N VAL A 209 -9.87 -21.59 -4.24
CA VAL A 209 -8.78 -22.23 -3.48
C VAL A 209 -8.05 -21.23 -2.58
N TYR A 210 -7.80 -20.02 -3.10
CA TYR A 210 -7.20 -18.96 -2.30
C TYR A 210 -8.12 -18.49 -1.18
N ALA A 211 -9.43 -18.35 -1.47
CA ALA A 211 -10.42 -17.96 -0.46
C ALA A 211 -10.49 -18.96 0.70
N LEU A 212 -10.39 -20.27 0.42
CA LEU A 212 -10.33 -21.32 1.44
C LEU A 212 -9.04 -21.26 2.28
N LEU A 213 -7.92 -20.94 1.64
CA LEU A 213 -6.61 -20.85 2.26
C LEU A 213 -6.31 -19.46 2.84
N TYR A 214 -7.25 -18.52 2.77
CA TYR A 214 -7.08 -17.15 3.22
C TYR A 214 -6.61 -17.02 4.68
N PRO A 215 -7.04 -17.86 5.65
CA PRO A 215 -6.48 -17.81 7.00
C PRO A 215 -4.95 -17.91 7.04
N ILE A 216 -4.32 -18.57 6.06
CA ILE A 216 -2.86 -18.62 5.92
C ILE A 216 -2.30 -17.24 5.53
N ASP A 217 -2.97 -16.47 4.65
CA ASP A 217 -2.56 -15.12 4.26
C ASP A 217 -2.50 -14.18 5.48
N LEU A 218 -3.52 -14.26 6.36
CA LEU A 218 -3.54 -13.50 7.61
C LEU A 218 -2.39 -13.88 8.54
N LEU A 219 -2.05 -15.17 8.64
CA LEU A 219 -0.92 -15.63 9.44
C LEU A 219 0.42 -15.16 8.86
N VAL A 220 0.56 -15.16 7.52
CA VAL A 220 1.72 -14.58 6.84
C VAL A 220 1.81 -13.08 7.12
N GLY A 221 0.69 -12.36 7.08
CA GLY A 221 0.64 -10.95 7.45
C GLY A 221 1.02 -10.70 8.91
N ALA A 222 0.52 -11.50 9.84
CA ALA A 222 0.85 -11.41 11.26
C ALA A 222 2.34 -11.65 11.50
N PHE A 223 2.90 -12.68 10.86
CA PHE A 223 4.33 -12.96 10.90
C PHE A 223 5.15 -11.81 10.32
N THR A 224 4.70 -11.23 9.21
CA THR A 224 5.37 -10.09 8.56
C THR A 224 5.40 -8.86 9.47
N LEU A 225 4.28 -8.54 10.13
CA LEU A 225 4.18 -7.44 11.09
C LEU A 225 5.07 -7.66 12.32
N LEU A 226 5.09 -8.87 12.86
CA LEU A 226 5.99 -9.25 13.97
C LEU A 226 7.45 -9.06 13.58
N ARG A 227 7.83 -9.58 12.41
CA ARG A 227 9.18 -9.44 11.86
C ARG A 227 9.54 -7.97 11.66
N SER A 228 8.62 -7.18 11.12
CA SER A 228 8.78 -5.73 10.95
C SER A 228 9.03 -5.01 12.28
N GLN A 229 8.27 -5.34 13.32
CA GLN A 229 8.44 -4.78 14.66
C GLN A 229 9.81 -5.14 15.26
N ILE A 230 10.28 -6.38 15.06
CA ILE A 230 11.61 -6.80 15.51
C ILE A 230 12.71 -6.01 14.79
N TRP A 231 12.60 -5.85 13.48
CA TRP A 231 13.55 -5.08 12.68
C TRP A 231 13.62 -3.62 13.09
N TYR A 232 12.46 -3.01 13.32
CA TYR A 232 12.37 -1.64 13.84
C TYR A 232 13.07 -1.51 15.20
N ARG A 233 12.76 -2.41 16.16
CA ARG A 233 13.39 -2.39 17.49
C ARG A 233 14.90 -2.61 17.46
N ARG A 234 15.39 -3.40 16.50
CA ARG A 234 16.83 -3.66 16.30
C ARG A 234 17.54 -2.54 15.52
N ARG A 235 16.82 -1.52 15.03
CA ARG A 235 17.32 -0.47 14.12
C ARG A 235 18.08 -1.04 12.92
N SER A 236 17.68 -2.23 12.47
CA SER A 236 18.37 -2.97 11.42
C SER A 236 17.39 -3.26 10.29
N ILE A 237 17.10 -2.24 9.47
CA ILE A 237 16.29 -2.41 8.27
C ILE A 237 17.26 -2.44 7.08
N THR A 238 17.56 -3.63 6.58
CA THR A 238 18.32 -3.83 5.35
C THR A 238 17.38 -4.18 4.21
N TRP A 239 17.36 -3.34 3.17
CA TRP A 239 16.52 -3.55 1.98
C TRP A 239 17.26 -3.18 0.70
N LYS A 240 17.29 -4.10 -0.28
CA LYS A 240 17.99 -3.95 -1.57
C LYS A 240 19.42 -3.37 -1.41
N GLY A 241 20.17 -3.86 -0.41
CA GLY A 241 21.55 -3.44 -0.13
C GLY A 241 21.70 -2.11 0.62
N ARG A 242 20.60 -1.43 1.00
CA ARG A 242 20.62 -0.21 1.80
C ARG A 242 20.25 -0.53 3.25
N THR A 243 21.02 -0.02 4.21
CA THR A 243 20.69 -0.08 5.63
C THR A 243 20.08 1.25 6.05
N TYR A 244 18.88 1.20 6.61
CA TYR A 244 18.22 2.37 7.18
C TYR A 244 18.43 2.34 8.70
N SER A 245 19.02 3.41 9.24
CA SER A 245 19.04 3.66 10.69
C SER A 245 17.64 4.13 11.09
N GLY A 246 16.92 3.30 11.85
CA GLY A 246 15.60 3.64 12.38
C GLY A 246 15.63 4.62 13.55
#